data_AF-A0A6B3FRP9-F1
#
_entry.id   AF-A0A6B3FRP9-F1
#
_cell.length_a   1.000
_cell.length_b   1.000
_cell.length_c   1.000
_cell.angle_alpha   90.00
_cell.angle_beta   90.00
_cell.angle_gamma   90.00
#
_symmetry.space_group_name_H-M   'P 1'
#
loop_
_entity.id
_entity.type
_entity.pdbx_description
1 polymer ?
#
loop_
_entity_poly.entity_id
_entity_poly.type
_entity_poly.pdbx_seq_one_letter_code
_entity_poly.pdbx_strand_id
1 'polypeptide(L)' 'MHGTSSAPPALDALGTGGAYRSRNREVVHDVRGEPIAELSLVPWLFAQRSIQALRRATPPDPERRKKLL' A
#
# COMPACT_ATOMS: atom_id res chain seq x y z
N MET A 1 -17.40 23.10 -6.57
CA MET A 1 -16.18 23.40 -7.35
C MET A 1 -15.50 22.06 -7.60
N HIS A 2 -15.72 21.47 -8.78
CA HIS A 2 -15.18 20.16 -9.14
C HIS A 2 -13.72 20.36 -9.57
N GLY A 3 -12.80 19.95 -8.70
CA GLY A 3 -11.38 19.87 -9.04
C GLY A 3 -11.20 18.88 -10.19
N THR A 4 -10.35 19.24 -11.14
CA THR A 4 -9.98 18.49 -12.34
C THR A 4 -10.02 16.97 -12.17
N SER A 5 -10.90 16.31 -12.94
CA SER A 5 -10.95 14.85 -13.12
C SER A 5 -9.63 14.37 -13.72
N SER A 6 -8.71 14.00 -12.85
CA SER A 6 -7.53 13.20 -13.18
C SER A 6 -7.85 11.78 -12.76
N ALA A 7 -7.49 10.78 -13.58
CA ALA A 7 -7.68 9.39 -13.20
C ALA A 7 -7.02 9.14 -11.82
N PRO A 8 -7.69 8.44 -10.90
CA PRO A 8 -7.17 8.22 -9.56
C PRO A 8 -5.79 7.54 -9.62
N PRO A 9 -4.83 7.94 -8.77
CA PRO A 9 -3.50 7.37 -8.79
C PRO A 9 -3.52 5.87 -8.48
N ALA A 10 -2.80 5.10 -9.30
CA ALA A 10 -2.58 3.68 -9.08
C ALA A 10 -1.49 3.45 -8.04
N LEU A 11 -1.83 2.81 -6.93
CA LEU A 11 -0.90 2.45 -5.86
C LEU A 11 -0.54 0.97 -5.95
N ASP A 12 0.77 0.70 -5.94
CA ASP A 12 1.30 -0.66 -5.87
C ASP A 12 1.26 -1.15 -4.42
N ALA A 13 1.05 -2.45 -4.22
CA ALA A 13 1.11 -3.04 -2.88
C ALA A 13 2.56 -3.12 -2.42
N LEU A 14 2.81 -3.06 -1.12
CA LEU A 14 4.16 -3.13 -0.56
C LEU A 14 4.35 -4.45 0.17
N GLY A 15 5.32 -5.24 -0.32
CA GLY A 15 5.81 -6.42 0.37
C GLY A 15 7.28 -6.29 0.72
N THR A 16 7.87 -7.36 1.24
CA THR A 16 9.28 -7.35 1.65
C THR A 16 10.28 -7.24 0.50
N GLY A 17 9.85 -7.54 -0.72
CA GLY A 17 10.63 -7.33 -1.95
C GLY A 17 10.41 -5.95 -2.61
N GLY A 18 9.67 -5.06 -1.95
CA GLY A 18 9.28 -3.76 -2.51
C GLY A 18 7.88 -3.78 -3.15
N ALA A 19 7.72 -2.97 -4.19
CA ALA A 19 6.43 -2.77 -4.87
C ALA A 19 5.97 -4.04 -5.59
N TYR A 20 4.69 -4.37 -5.42
CA TYR A 20 3.98 -5.45 -6.09
C TYR A 20 2.82 -4.85 -6.88
N ARG A 21 2.95 -4.90 -8.21
CA ARG A 21 1.92 -4.44 -9.13
C ARG A 21 1.02 -5.60 -9.54
N SER A 22 -0.26 -5.52 -9.21
CA SER A 22 -1.26 -6.50 -9.62
C SER A 22 -2.14 -6.00 -10.76
N ARG A 23 -2.79 -6.96 -11.44
CA ARG A 23 -3.92 -6.68 -12.33
C ARG A 23 -5.23 -6.53 -11.55
N ASN A 24 -5.39 -7.27 -10.45
CA ASN A 24 -6.56 -7.16 -9.58
C ASN A 24 -6.42 -5.90 -8.73
N ARG A 25 -7.30 -4.92 -8.92
CA ARG A 25 -7.25 -3.61 -8.26
C ARG A 25 -8.58 -3.24 -7.65
N GLU A 26 -8.53 -2.43 -6.60
CA GLU A 26 -9.69 -1.90 -5.91
C GLU A 26 -9.66 -0.37 -5.92
N VAL A 27 -10.75 0.25 -6.36
CA VAL A 27 -10.90 1.71 -6.28
C VAL A 27 -11.30 2.06 -4.86
N VAL A 28 -10.55 2.97 -4.24
CA VAL A 28 -10.89 3.52 -2.92
C VAL A 28 -11.56 4.88 -3.10
N HIS A 29 -12.71 5.03 -2.46
CA HIS A 29 -13.48 6.26 -2.46
C HIS A 29 -13.30 7.02 -1.13
N ASP A 30 -13.38 8.34 -1.18
CA ASP A 30 -13.51 9.15 0.02
C ASP A 30 -14.94 9.06 0.62
N VAL A 31 -15.17 9.76 1.73
CA VAL A 31 -16.49 9.79 2.41
C VAL A 31 -17.60 10.47 1.59
N ARG A 32 -17.25 11.16 0.51
CA ARG A 32 -18.19 11.80 -0.43
C ARG A 32 -18.46 10.90 -1.65
N GLY A 33 -17.78 9.77 -1.75
CA GLY A 33 -17.85 8.84 -2.87
C GLY A 33 -16.90 9.15 -4.01
N GLU A 34 -16.01 10.15 -3.88
CA GLU A 34 -15.05 10.51 -4.92
C GLU A 34 -13.90 9.48 -4.95
N PRO A 35 -13.54 8.89 -6.10
CA PRO A 35 -12.40 7.98 -6.20
C PRO A 35 -11.08 8.72 -5.93
N ILE A 36 -10.30 8.23 -4.96
CA ILE A 36 -9.03 8.85 -4.55
C ILE A 36 -7.79 8.01 -4.90
N ALA A 37 -7.95 6.71 -5.17
CA ALA A 37 -6.85 5.82 -5.55
C ALA A 37 -7.34 4.49 -6.15
N GLU A 38 -6.46 3.81 -6.89
CA GLU A 38 -6.60 2.40 -7.28
C GLU A 38 -5.53 1.54 -6.59
N LEU A 39 -5.91 0.70 -5.65
CA LEU A 39 -4.99 -0.15 -4.88
C LEU A 39 -4.77 -1.49 -5.56
N SER A 40 -3.51 -1.91 -5.67
CA SER A 40 -3.17 -3.28 -6.06
C SER A 40 -3.55 -4.28 -4.96
N LEU A 41 -4.38 -5.27 -5.30
CA LEU A 41 -4.70 -6.38 -4.41
C LEU A 41 -3.69 -7.53 -4.57
N VAL A 42 -3.17 -8.01 -3.44
CA VAL A 42 -2.20 -9.10 -3.39
C VAL A 42 -2.88 -10.45 -3.17
N PRO A 43 -2.33 -11.56 -3.70
CA PRO A 43 -2.77 -12.90 -3.32
C PRO A 43 -2.59 -13.16 -1.83
N TRP A 44 -3.46 -13.97 -1.23
CA TRP A 44 -3.38 -14.31 0.20
C TRP A 44 -2.00 -14.84 0.63
N LEU A 45 -1.40 -15.72 -0.18
CA LEU A 45 -0.06 -16.26 0.10
C LEU A 45 1.02 -15.16 0.16
N PHE A 46 0.93 -14.13 -0.69
CA PHE A 46 1.85 -12.99 -0.66
C PHE A 46 1.70 -12.20 0.65
N ALA A 47 0.46 -11.95 1.08
CA ALA A 47 0.18 -11.28 2.34
C ALA A 47 0.75 -12.08 3.53
N GLN A 48 0.48 -13.38 3.60
CA GLN A 48 0.98 -14.25 4.67
C GLN A 48 2.52 -14.25 4.74
N ARG A 49 3.20 -14.40 3.60
CA ARG A 49 4.68 -14.39 3.54
C ARG A 49 5.25 -13.03 3.94
N SER A 50 4.62 -11.93 3.51
CA SER A 50 5.05 -10.58 3.85
C SER A 50 4.92 -10.31 5.35
N ILE A 51 3.80 -10.70 5.96
CA ILE A 51 3.58 -10.60 7.42
C ILE A 51 4.57 -11.47 8.19
N GLN A 52 4.84 -12.70 7.73
CA GLN A 52 5.79 -13.58 8.38
C GLN A 52 7.22 -13.01 8.35
N ALA A 53 7.62 -12.42 7.23
CA ALA A 53 8.91 -11.78 7.10
C ALA A 53 9.01 -10.51 7.98
N LEU A 54 7.95 -9.69 8.04
CA LEU A 54 7.88 -8.54 8.95
C LEU A 54 8.04 -8.97 10.42
N ARG A 55 7.37 -10.05 10.85
CA ARG A 55 7.48 -10.58 12.21
C ARG A 55 8.87 -11.10 12.57
N ARG A 56 9.64 -11.54 11.57
CA ARG A 56 11.03 -11.99 11.75
C ARG A 56 12.05 -10.85 11.71
N ALA A 57 11.66 -9.69 11.19
CA ALA A 57 12.56 -8.56 11.07
C ALA A 57 12.83 -7.95 12.45
N THR A 58 14.11 -7.69 12.74
CA THR A 58 14.47 -6.91 13.92
C THR A 58 14.02 -5.47 13.72
N PRO A 59 13.17 -4.92 14.60
CA PRO A 59 12.75 -3.53 14.47
C PRO A 59 13.96 -2.60 14.68
N PRO A 60 14.00 -1.43 14.00
CA PRO A 60 15.05 -0.45 14.25
C PRO A 60 15.00 0.01 15.71
N ASP A 61 16.15 0.33 16.30
CA ASP A 61 16.24 0.96 17.61
C ASP A 61 15.51 2.34 17.60
N PRO A 62 15.17 2.90 18.78
CA PRO A 62 14.37 4.12 18.85
C PRO A 62 14.96 5.31 18.08
N GLU A 63 16.28 5.50 18.12
CA GLU A 63 16.96 6.61 17.42
C GLU A 63 16.92 6.40 15.90
N ARG A 64 17.16 5.17 15.45
CA ARG A 64 17.03 4.84 14.03
C ARG A 64 15.60 4.98 13.54
N ARG A 65 14.61 4.57 14.34
CA ARG A 65 13.18 4.69 14.00
C ARG A 65 12.77 6.15 13.86
N LYS A 66 13.22 7.03 14.76
CA LYS A 66 12.94 8.47 14.69
C LYS A 66 13.46 9.12 13.42
N LYS A 67 14.56 8.63 12.85
CA LYS A 67 15.12 9.13 11.58
C LYS A 67 14.36 8.67 10.33
N LEU A 68 13.49 7.67 10.45
CA LEU A 68 12.74 7.08 9.33
C LEU A 68 11.31 7.63 9.19
N LEU A 69 10.82 8.38 10.17
CA LEU A 69 9.49 8.98 10.24
C LEU A 69 9.61 10.50 10.14
#